data_AF-G6FMD2-F1
#
_entry.id   AF-G6FMD2-F1
#
_cell.length_a   1.000
_cell.length_b   1.000
_cell.length_c   1.000
_cell.angle_alpha   90.00
_cell.angle_beta   90.00
_cell.angle_gamma   90.00
#
_symmetry.space_group_name_H-M   'P 1'
#
loop_
_entity.id
_entity.type
_entity.pdbx_description
1 polymer ?
#
loop_
_entity_poly.entity_id
_entity_poly.type
_entity_poly.pdbx_seq_one_letter_code
_entity_poly.pdbx_strand_id
1 'polypeptide(L)' 'MEARYLFRYLSSAPVVATLALIIISVILIVLNYLFPGLQYGTFFHSLP' A
#
# COMPACT_ATOMS: atom_id res chain seq x y z
N MET A 1 17.95 13.35 -22.43
CA MET A 1 17.36 12.00 -22.38
C MET A 1 15.90 12.13 -22.80
N GLU A 2 15.42 11.38 -23.79
CA GLU A 2 14.03 11.49 -24.22
C GLU A 2 13.07 10.97 -23.14
N ALA A 3 11.91 11.62 -22.99
CA ALA A 3 10.86 11.21 -22.05
C ALA A 3 10.45 9.73 -22.23
N ARG A 4 10.54 9.21 -23.45
CA ARG A 4 10.26 7.81 -23.80
C ARG A 4 11.09 6.80 -22.99
N TYR A 5 12.39 7.06 -22.77
CA TYR A 5 13.25 6.17 -22.01
C TYR A 5 12.94 6.21 -20.51
N LEU A 6 12.54 7.38 -20.01
CA LEU A 6 12.06 7.56 -18.66
C LEU A 6 10.77 6.76 -18.41
N PHE A 7 9.78 6.87 -19.29
CA PHE A 7 8.54 6.08 -19.18
C PHE A 7 8.80 4.58 -19.27
N ARG A 8 9.72 4.14 -20.14
CA ARG A 8 10.10 2.73 -20.25
C ARG A 8 10.80 2.20 -18.98
N TYR A 9 11.59 3.03 -18.31
CA TYR A 9 12.18 2.70 -17.03
C TYR A 9 11.13 2.63 -15.92
N LEU A 10 10.22 3.61 -15.85
CA LEU A 10 9.14 3.65 -14.86
C LEU A 10 8.15 2.48 -14.99
N SER A 11 7.98 1.96 -16.20
CA SER A 11 7.16 0.77 -16.48
C SER A 11 7.93 -0.55 -16.34
N SER A 12 9.20 -0.52 -15.92
CA SER A 12 9.94 -1.75 -15.63
C SER A 12 9.35 -2.48 -14.43
N ALA A 13 9.36 -3.82 -14.49
CA ALA A 13 8.82 -4.68 -13.44
C ALA A 13 9.25 -4.30 -12.01
N PRO A 14 10.55 -4.05 -11.70
CA PRO A 14 10.95 -3.69 -10.35
C PRO A 14 10.36 -2.34 -9.91
N VAL A 15 10.32 -1.33 -10.79
CA VAL A 15 9.80 0.01 -10.44
C VAL A 15 8.30 -0.04 -10.18
N VAL A 16 7.55 -0.72 -11.05
CA VAL A 16 6.10 -0.91 -10.88
C VAL A 16 5.81 -1.70 -9.60
N ALA A 17 6.58 -2.76 -9.30
CA ALA A 17 6.43 -3.54 -8.08
C ALA A 17 6.68 -2.69 -6.83
N THR A 18 7.73 -1.85 -6.82
CA THR A 18 8.00 -0.93 -5.71
C THR A 18 6.87 0.09 -5.54
N LEU A 19 6.37 0.68 -6.62
CA LEU A 19 5.24 1.62 -6.58
C LEU A 19 3.98 0.96 -6.02
N ALA A 20 3.66 -0.26 -6.48
CA ALA A 20 2.52 -1.02 -5.98
C ALA A 20 2.65 -1.32 -4.48
N LEU A 21 3.83 -1.73 -4.01
CA LEU A 21 4.08 -1.98 -2.59
C LEU A 21 3.94 -0.72 -1.74
N ILE A 22 4.43 0.43 -2.21
CA ILE A 22 4.26 1.71 -1.53
C ILE A 22 2.77 2.05 -1.40
N ILE A 23 2.00 1.93 -2.49
CA ILE A 23 0.55 2.22 -2.49
C ILE A 23 -0.17 1.31 -1.49
N ILE A 24 0.07 -0.01 -1.54
CA ILE A 24 -0.52 -0.97 -0.61
C ILE A 24 -0.14 -0.64 0.83
N SER A 25 1.13 -0.32 1.09
CA SER A 25 1.61 0.02 2.43
C SER A 25 0.91 1.26 2.99
N VAL A 26 0.76 2.31 2.17
CA VAL A 26 0.03 3.52 2.57
C VAL A 26 -1.42 3.21 2.89
N ILE A 27 -2.11 2.41 2.06
CA ILE A 27 -3.49 1.99 2.31
C ILE A 27 -3.59 1.25 3.65
N LEU A 28 -2.69 0.30 3.91
CA LEU A 28 -2.71 -0.48 5.15
C LEU A 28 -2.40 0.37 6.38
N ILE A 29 -1.51 1.35 6.27
CA ILE A 29 -1.21 2.30 7.35
C ILE A 29 -2.45 3.14 7.66
N VAL A 30 -3.08 3.72 6.63
CA VAL A 30 -4.27 4.56 6.81
C VAL A 30 -5.44 3.74 7.37
N LEU A 31 -5.63 2.51 6.89
CA LEU A 31 -6.68 1.64 7.39
C LEU A 31 -6.47 1.30 8.88
N ASN A 32 -5.23 1.06 9.30
CA ASN A 32 -4.92 0.87 10.72
C ASN A 32 -5.10 2.13 11.57
N TYR A 33 -4.81 3.30 11.01
CA TYR A 33 -5.04 4.57 11.70
C TYR A 33 -6.54 4.82 11.93
N LEU A 34 -7.38 4.54 10.93
CA LEU A 34 -8.83 4.73 11.00
C LEU A 34 -9.53 3.65 11.82
N PHE A 35 -9.06 2.40 11.71
CA PHE A 35 -9.65 1.24 12.36
C PHE A 35 -8.60 0.44 13.14
N PRO A 36 -8.00 1.04 14.19
CA PRO A 36 -7.00 0.37 15.01
C PRO A 36 -7.67 -0.77 15.77
N GLY A 37 -7.53 -2.00 15.26
CA GLY A 37 -8.14 -3.19 15.85
C GLY A 37 -8.67 -4.20 14.84
N LEU A 38 -9.02 -3.79 13.61
CA LEU A 38 -9.51 -4.72 12.57
C LEU A 38 -8.44 -5.73 12.14
N GLN A 39 -7.16 -5.35 12.21
CA GLN A 39 -6.06 -6.25 11.85
C GLN A 39 -5.74 -7.32 12.90
N TYR A 40 -6.12 -7.10 14.17
CA TYR A 40 -5.65 -7.94 15.28
C TYR A 40 -6.66 -8.99 15.72
N GLY A 41 -7.87 -9.05 15.14
CA GLY A 41 -8.87 -10.10 15.38
C GLY A 41 -9.35 -10.30 16.82
N THR A 42 -8.84 -9.52 17.78
CA THR A 42 -8.86 -9.84 19.23
C THR A 42 -9.29 -8.67 20.12
N PHE A 43 -9.47 -7.46 19.58
CA PHE A 43 -10.04 -6.32 20.32
C PHE A 43 -11.58 -6.21 20.21
N PHE A 44 -12.22 -7.07 19.42
CA PHE A 44 -13.68 -7.13 19.32
C PHE A 44 -14.22 -8.32 20.10
N HIS A 45 -14.32 -8.20 21.43
CA HIS A 45 -15.54 -8.68 22.05
C HIS A 45 -16.52 -7.52 21.90
N SER A 46 -17.37 -7.56 20.88
CA SER A 46 -18.54 -6.67 20.84
C SER A 46 -19.42 -7.08 22.02
N LEU A 47 -19.21 -6.46 23.18
CA LEU A 47 -20.17 -6.51 24.27
C LEU A 47 -21.49 -5.98 23.70
N PRO A 48 -22.62 -6.66 23.96
CA PRO A 48 -23.93 -6.24 23.46
C PRO A 48 -24.31 -4.83 23.90
#